data_AF-D4E1N6-F1
#
_entry.id   AF-D4E1N6-F1
#
_cell.length_a   1.000
_cell.length_b   1.000
_cell.length_c   1.000
_cell.angle_alpha   90.00
_cell.angle_beta   90.00
_cell.angle_gamma   90.00
#
_symmetry.space_group_name_H-M   'P 1'
#
loop_
_entity.id
_entity.type
_entity.pdbx_description
1 polymer ?
#
loop_
_entity_poly.entity_id
_entity_poly.type
_entity_poly.pdbx_seq_one_letter_code
_entity_poly.pdbx_strand_id
1 'polypeptide(L)' 'MTGSMSRKGNCLDNAVTERFFRSLKGERVNYRRYETRSQGIADVIDYIDSFYNLKRRHYRLGNISPNEYERRLQQCA' A
#
# COMPACT_ATOMS: atom_id res chain seq x y z
N MET A 1 -4.54 -23.67 4.01
CA MET A 1 -4.14 -22.25 4.00
C MET A 1 -2.99 -22.08 4.95
N THR A 2 -1.76 -22.04 4.42
CA THR A 2 -0.57 -21.80 5.25
C THR A 2 -0.46 -20.30 5.45
N GLY A 3 -0.75 -19.82 6.67
CA GLY A 3 -0.52 -18.43 7.03
C GLY A 3 0.98 -18.15 7.01
N SER A 4 1.41 -17.09 6.32
CA SER A 4 2.79 -16.61 6.41
C SER A 4 3.01 -16.08 7.82
N MET A 5 3.56 -16.92 8.69
CA MET A 5 4.01 -16.51 10.00
C MET A 5 5.43 -15.99 9.81
N SER A 6 5.60 -14.65 9.79
CA SER A 6 6.94 -14.05 9.87
C SER A 6 7.71 -14.70 11.03
N ARG A 7 9.00 -15.02 10.83
CA ARG A 7 9.85 -15.56 11.90
C ARG A 7 9.72 -14.69 13.16
N LYS A 8 9.53 -15.33 14.31
CA LYS A 8 9.46 -14.68 15.63
C LYS A 8 10.69 -13.75 15.76
N GLY A 9 10.48 -12.44 15.62
CA GLY A 9 11.55 -11.44 15.76
C GLY A 9 11.72 -10.40 14.65
N ASN A 10 11.04 -10.48 13.50
CA ASN A 10 11.13 -9.42 12.47
C ASN A 10 9.77 -8.78 12.16
N CYS A 11 9.27 -7.97 13.12
CA CYS A 11 8.01 -7.24 12.99
C CYS A 11 8.03 -6.19 11.85
N LEU A 12 9.21 -5.75 11.43
CA LEU A 12 9.38 -4.74 10.39
C LEU A 12 9.01 -5.27 9.00
N ASP A 13 9.22 -6.56 8.75
CA ASP A 13 8.92 -7.22 7.47
C ASP A 13 7.41 -7.24 7.18
N ASN A 14 6.61 -7.57 8.19
CA ASN A 14 5.15 -7.58 8.04
C ASN A 14 4.54 -6.18 8.24
N ALA A 15 5.14 -5.30 9.04
CA ALA A 15 4.55 -4.00 9.38
C ALA A 15 4.29 -3.10 8.17
N VAL A 16 5.17 -3.14 7.15
CA VAL A 16 4.99 -2.38 5.90
C VAL A 16 3.78 -2.90 5.13
N THR A 17 3.70 -4.22 4.99
CA THR A 17 2.63 -4.94 4.31
C THR A 17 1.29 -4.77 5.01
N GLU A 18 1.25 -4.90 6.35
CA GLU A 18 0.05 -4.69 7.16
C GLU A 18 -0.48 -3.26 7.04
N ARG A 19 0.42 -2.27 7.04
CA ARG A 19 0.04 -0.87 6.86
C ARG A 19 -0.58 -0.63 5.47
N PHE A 20 -0.01 -1.22 4.42
CA PHE A 20 -0.59 -1.16 3.08
C PHE A 20 -2.01 -1.76 3.06
N PHE A 21 -2.18 -2.99 3.57
CA PHE A 21 -3.49 -3.66 3.54
C PHE A 21 -4.55 -2.96 4.38
N ARG A 22 -4.18 -2.37 5.53
CA ARG A 22 -5.09 -1.54 6.32
C ARG A 22 -5.59 -0.34 5.51
N SER A 23 -4.68 0.30 4.77
CA SER A 23 -4.94 1.46 3.92
C SER A 23 -5.86 1.08 2.75
N LEU A 24 -5.49 0.05 1.99
CA LEU A 24 -6.29 -0.47 0.87
C LEU A 24 -7.73 -0.82 1.28
N LYS A 25 -7.89 -1.51 2.42
CA LYS A 25 -9.21 -1.89 2.93
C LYS A 25 -10.02 -0.66 3.33
N GLY A 26 -9.43 0.23 4.14
CA GLY A 26 -10.12 1.41 4.65
C GLY A 26 -10.45 2.46 3.58
N GLU A 27 -9.59 2.66 2.59
CA GLU A 27 -9.74 3.76 1.62
C GLU A 27 -10.46 3.33 0.35
N ARG A 28 -10.48 2.03 0.02
CA ARG A 28 -11.00 1.55 -1.27
C ARG A 28 -11.97 0.38 -1.14
N VAL A 29 -11.53 -0.74 -0.55
CA VAL A 29 -12.25 -2.02 -0.65
C VAL A 29 -13.49 -2.08 0.24
N ASN A 30 -13.45 -1.54 1.46
CA ASN A 30 -14.56 -1.68 2.42
C ASN A 30 -15.86 -0.99 1.98
N TYR A 31 -15.78 -0.02 1.07
CA TYR A 31 -16.91 0.76 0.58
C TYR A 31 -17.31 0.38 -0.86
N ARG A 32 -16.75 -0.71 -1.42
CA ARG A 32 -17.01 -1.14 -2.79
C ARG A 32 -17.50 -2.59 -2.82
N ARG A 33 -18.47 -2.83 -3.69
CA ARG A 33 -18.88 -4.18 -4.10
C ARG A 33 -18.39 -4.43 -5.52
N TYR A 34 -17.65 -5.51 -5.69
CA TYR A 34 -17.18 -5.95 -7.01
C TYR A 34 -18.08 -7.07 -7.51
N GLU A 35 -18.55 -6.94 -8.74
CA GLU A 35 -19.39 -7.96 -9.38
C GLU A 35 -18.53 -9.12 -9.90
N THR A 36 -17.30 -8.83 -10.32
CA THR A 36 -16.36 -9.82 -10.82
C THR A 36 -14.99 -9.70 -10.16
N ARG A 37 -14.27 -10.82 -10.12
CA ARG A 37 -12.87 -10.83 -9.66
C ARG A 37 -11.99 -9.89 -10.50
N SER A 38 -12.20 -9.85 -11.82
CA SER A 38 -11.43 -9.00 -12.73
C SER A 38 -11.61 -7.51 -12.41
N GLN A 39 -12.84 -7.09 -12.07
CA GLN A 39 -13.12 -5.72 -11.64
C GLN A 39 -12.38 -5.37 -10.34
N GLY A 40 -12.37 -6.28 -9.37
CA GLY A 40 -11.61 -6.11 -8.13
C GLY A 40 -10.10 -5.99 -8.36
N ILE A 41 -9.55 -6.81 -9.27
CA ILE A 41 -8.12 -6.75 -9.63
C ILE A 41 -7.80 -5.40 -10.29
N ALA A 42 -8.58 -4.99 -11.29
CA ALA A 42 -8.37 -3.72 -11.98
C ALA A 42 -8.45 -2.52 -11.02
N ASP A 43 -9.42 -2.54 -10.09
CA ASP A 43 -9.58 -1.48 -9.09
C ASP A 43 -8.41 -1.40 -8.10
N VAL A 44 -7.89 -2.54 -7.66
CA VAL A 44 -6.71 -2.58 -6.78
C VAL A 44 -5.46 -2.08 -7.53
N ILE A 45 -5.29 -2.45 -8.80
CA ILE A 45 -4.17 -1.97 -9.63
C ILE A 45 -4.26 -0.45 -9.79
N ASP A 46 -5.43 0.09 -10.17
CA ASP A 46 -5.67 1.53 -10.26
C ASP A 46 -5.38 2.23 -8.92
N TYR A 47 -5.85 1.65 -7.81
CA TYR A 47 -5.59 2.22 -6.49
C TYR A 47 -4.09 2.30 -6.18
N ILE A 48 -3.30 1.26 -6.51
CA ILE A 48 -1.87 1.23 -6.25
C ILE A 48 -1.14 2.29 -7.09
N ASP A 49 -1.38 2.30 -8.40
CA ASP A 49 -0.65 3.14 -9.35
C ASP A 49 -1.11 4.60 -9.27
N SER A 50 -2.40 4.84 -9.51
CA SER A 50 -2.98 6.18 -9.65
C SER A 50 -3.06 6.97 -8.34
N PHE A 51 -3.12 6.28 -7.20
CA PHE A 51 -3.39 6.91 -5.90
C PHE A 51 -2.32 6.61 -4.84
N TYR A 52 -2.09 5.35 -4.50
CA TYR A 52 -1.24 4.99 -3.36
C TYR A 52 0.21 5.46 -3.56
N ASN A 53 0.82 5.11 -4.68
CA ASN A 53 2.21 5.46 -4.97
C ASN A 53 2.38 6.93 -5.35
N LEU A 54 1.43 7.49 -6.11
CA LEU A 54 1.53 8.85 -6.65
C LEU A 54 1.08 9.95 -5.67
N LYS A 55 -0.01 9.74 -4.94
CA LYS A 55 -0.75 10.83 -4.26
C LYS A 55 -0.86 10.66 -2.75
N ARG A 56 -0.93 9.43 -2.26
CA ARG A 56 -1.22 9.16 -0.85
C ARG A 56 -0.09 9.65 0.04
N ARG A 57 -0.40 10.54 0.99
CA ARG A 57 0.60 11.12 1.88
C ARG A 57 0.82 10.25 3.11
N HIS A 58 2.08 10.05 3.47
CA HIS A 58 2.45 9.30 4.66
C HIS A 58 3.11 10.22 5.68
N TYR A 59 2.52 10.38 6.87
CA TYR A 59 3.08 11.22 7.93
C TYR A 59 4.54 10.86 8.26
N ARG A 60 4.86 9.56 8.29
CA ARG A 60 6.23 9.04 8.54
C ARG A 60 7.25 9.42 7.46
N LEU A 61 6.80 9.76 6.25
CA LEU A 61 7.67 10.16 5.14
C LEU A 61 7.80 11.70 5.04
N GLY A 62 7.32 12.46 6.02
CA GLY A 62 7.26 13.92 5.93
C GLY A 62 6.03 14.41 5.14
N ASN A 63 4.94 13.64 5.15
CA ASN A 63 3.67 13.97 4.51
C ASN A 63 3.74 14.07 2.97
N ILE A 64 4.65 13.32 2.36
CA ILE A 64 4.78 13.17 0.91
C ILE A 64 4.33 11.78 0.46
N SER A 65 4.18 11.60 -0.85
CA SER A 65 3.84 10.31 -1.44
C SER A 65 5.05 9.38 -1.53
N PRO A 66 4.83 8.04 -1.59
CA PRO A 66 5.92 7.09 -1.77
C PRO A 66 6.83 7.43 -2.96
N ASN A 67 6.26 7.76 -4.13
CA ASN A 67 7.06 8.10 -5.30
C ASN A 67 7.89 9.38 -5.10
N GLU A 68 7.35 10.39 -4.43
CA GLU A 68 8.08 11.62 -4.14
C GLU A 68 9.20 11.37 -3.12
N TYR A 69 8.98 10.49 -2.15
CA TYR A 69 10.02 10.06 -1.22
C TYR A 69 11.17 9.35 -1.95
N GLU A 70 10.86 8.38 -2.80
CA GLU A 70 11.86 7.67 -3.62
C GLU A 70 12.61 8.62 -4.55
N ARG A 71 11.92 9.57 -5.20
CA ARG A 71 12.56 10.57 -6.07
C ARG A 71 13.55 11.44 -5.31
N ARG A 72 13.21 11.86 -4.09
CA ARG A 72 14.10 12.67 -3.23
C ARG A 72 15.31 11.86 -2.76
N LEU A 73 15.13 10.58 -2.44
CA LEU A 73 16.24 9.69 -2.10
C LEU A 73 17.22 9.54 -3.27
N GLN A 74 16.70 9.35 -4.49
CA GLN A 74 17.53 9.24 -5.70
C GLN A 74 18.27 10.53 -6.08
N GLN A 75 17.75 11.70 -5.68
CA GLN A 75 18.40 12.99 -5.92
C GLN A 75 19.50 13.34 -4.90
N CYS A 76 19.49 12.69 -3.74
CA CYS A 76 20.49 12.88 -2.68
C CYS A 76 21.61 11.82 -2.69
N ALA A 77 21.52 10.83 -3.58
CA ALA A 77 22.54 9.80 -3.81
C ALA A 77 23.50 10.24 -4.92
#